data_AF-A0A239DGJ7-F1
#
_entry.id   AF-A0A239DGJ7-F1
#
_cell.length_a   1.000
_cell.length_b   1.000
_cell.length_c   1.000
_cell.angle_alpha   90.00
_cell.angle_beta   90.00
_cell.angle_gamma   90.00
#
_symmetry.space_group_name_H-M   'P 1'
#
loop_
_entity.id
_entity.type
_entity.pdbx_description
1 polymer ?
#
loop_
_entity_poly.entity_id
_entity_poly.type
_entity_poly.pdbx_seq_one_letter_code
_entity_poly.pdbx_strand_id
1 'polypeptide(L)' 'MTVTVDGEEYLVRPEGGSMRVGRRVGGETTWLEDVDAATLPEAARGALERGDASDGSLLTALRGVVAAEGQRGG' A
#
# COMPACT_ATOMS: atom_id res chain seq x y z
N MET A 1 5.87 -6.13 3.83
CA MET A 1 4.74 -6.91 4.36
C MET A 1 3.76 -7.23 3.25
N THR A 2 2.97 -8.29 3.38
CA THR A 2 1.90 -8.62 2.43
C THR A 2 0.55 -8.21 3.03
N VAL A 3 -0.30 -7.58 2.23
CA VAL A 3 -1.62 -7.09 2.60
C VAL A 3 -2.63 -7.56 1.54
N THR A 4 -3.83 -7.92 1.96
CA THR A 4 -4.95 -8.14 1.05
C THR A 4 -5.86 -6.93 1.02
N VAL A 5 -6.06 -6.36 -0.17
CA VAL A 5 -6.97 -5.23 -0.39
C VAL A 5 -8.00 -5.66 -1.43
N ASP A 6 -9.27 -5.63 -1.05
CA ASP A 6 -10.42 -5.93 -1.93
C ASP A 6 -10.31 -7.27 -2.68
N GLY A 7 -9.73 -8.28 -2.01
CA GLY A 7 -9.56 -9.64 -2.54
C GLY A 7 -8.28 -9.84 -3.36
N GLU A 8 -7.51 -8.77 -3.58
CA GLU A 8 -6.23 -8.81 -4.26
C GLU A 8 -5.06 -8.70 -3.28
N GLU A 9 -3.94 -9.30 -3.65
CA GLU A 9 -2.76 -9.33 -2.78
C GLU A 9 -1.74 -8.29 -3.19
N TYR A 10 -1.28 -7.52 -2.21
CA TYR A 10 -0.32 -6.44 -2.38
C TYR A 10 0.89 -6.65 -1.48
N LEU A 11 2.07 -6.36 -2.00
CA LEU A 11 3.32 -6.27 -1.29
C LEU A 11 3.60 -4.80 -0.96
N VAL A 12 3.64 -4.47 0.33
CA VAL A 12 3.94 -3.12 0.82
C VAL A 12 5.34 -3.10 1.41
N ARG A 13 6.19 -2.18 0.93
CA ARG A 13 7.54 -1.96 1.44
C ARG A 13 7.69 -0.50 1.90
N PRO A 14 7.90 -0.25 3.20
CA PRO A 14 8.29 1.07 3.66
C PRO A 14 9.73 1.38 3.24
N GLU A 15 9.98 2.59 2.76
CA GLU A 15 11.28 3.09 2.28
C GLU A 15 11.51 4.48 2.88
N GLY A 16 11.95 4.54 4.14
CA GLY A 16 12.55 5.74 4.75
C GLY A 16 11.91 7.11 4.43
N GLY A 17 10.58 7.21 4.45
CA GLY A 17 9.83 8.43 4.10
C GLY A 17 8.82 8.23 2.96
N SER A 18 8.98 7.18 2.16
CA SER A 18 8.01 6.73 1.16
C SER A 18 7.61 5.27 1.40
N MET A 19 6.70 4.78 0.58
CA MET A 19 6.20 3.43 0.56
C MET A 19 6.08 2.96 -0.89
N ARG A 20 6.56 1.75 -1.17
CA ARG A 20 6.29 1.06 -2.42
C ARG A 20 5.16 0.07 -2.23
N VAL A 21 4.19 0.11 -3.13
CA VAL A 21 3.08 -0.83 -3.17
C VAL A 21 3.19 -1.63 -4.46
N GLY A 22 3.23 -2.95 -4.36
CA GLY A 22 3.27 -3.84 -5.53
C GLY A 22 2.07 -4.77 -5.55
N ARG A 23 1.34 -4.82 -6.66
CA ARG A 23 0.25 -5.80 -6.85
C ARG A 23 0.85 -7.15 -7.24
N ARG A 24 0.43 -8.23 -6.57
CA ARG A 24 0.87 -9.58 -6.91
C ARG A 24 -0.16 -10.27 -7.80
N VAL A 25 0.23 -10.63 -9.02
CA VAL A 25 -0.62 -11.30 -10.01
C VAL A 25 0.17 -12.45 -10.62
N GLY A 26 -0.38 -13.67 -10.58
CA GLY A 26 0.26 -14.82 -11.23
C GLY A 26 1.66 -15.19 -10.72
N GLY A 27 2.02 -14.78 -9.50
CA GLY A 27 3.37 -14.96 -8.93
C GLY A 27 4.36 -13.85 -9.25
N GLU A 28 4.00 -12.91 -10.12
CA GLU A 28 4.78 -11.72 -10.41
C GLU A 28 4.31 -10.52 -9.57
N THR A 29 5.20 -9.57 -9.31
CA THR A 29 4.88 -8.34 -8.58
C THR A 29 5.06 -7.13 -9.48
N THR A 30 3.96 -6.44 -9.77
CA THR A 30 3.96 -5.16 -10.48
C THR A 30 3.96 -4.02 -9.47
N TRP A 31 5.01 -3.22 -9.46
CA TRP A 31 5.14 -2.07 -8.57
C TRP A 31 4.34 -0.88 -9.10
N LEU A 32 3.55 -0.27 -8.22
CA LEU A 32 2.94 1.03 -8.41
C LEU A 32 3.98 2.14 -8.24
N GLU A 33 3.59 3.38 -8.52
CA GLU A 33 4.45 4.54 -8.23
C GLU A 33 4.77 4.64 -6.74
N ASP A 34 5.91 5.25 -6.42
CA ASP A 34 6.33 5.44 -5.04
C ASP A 34 5.38 6.43 -4.35
N VAL A 35 4.81 5.98 -3.22
CA VAL A 35 3.84 6.75 -2.45
C VAL A 35 4.55 7.46 -1.32
N ASP A 36 4.47 8.78 -1.28
CA ASP A 36 5.00 9.55 -0.16
C ASP A 36 4.21 9.20 1.13
N ALA A 37 4.90 8.69 2.16
CA ALA A 37 4.27 8.30 3.41
C ALA A 37 3.70 9.51 4.17
N ALA A 38 4.13 10.73 3.83
CA ALA A 38 3.56 11.98 4.32
C ALA A 38 2.08 12.14 3.91
N THR A 39 1.66 11.53 2.81
CA THR A 39 0.26 11.55 2.33
C THR A 39 -0.66 10.62 3.13
N LEU A 40 -0.09 9.66 3.88
CA LEU A 40 -0.85 8.76 4.72
C LEU A 40 -1.29 9.45 6.01
N PRO A 41 -2.48 9.13 6.54
CA PRO A 41 -2.87 9.52 7.89
C PRO A 41 -1.85 9.04 8.94
N GLU A 42 -1.67 9.79 10.02
CA GLU A 42 -0.69 9.49 11.08
C GLU A 42 -0.83 8.06 11.63
N ALA A 43 -2.07 7.61 11.87
CA ALA A 43 -2.35 6.25 12.33
C ALA A 43 -1.86 5.18 11.34
N ALA A 44 -2.08 5.41 10.04
CA ALA A 44 -1.64 4.51 8.97
C ALA A 44 -0.11 4.50 8.84
N ARG A 45 0.54 5.66 8.99
CA ARG A 45 2.01 5.75 8.99
C ARG A 45 2.62 4.97 10.15
N GLY A 46 2.08 5.12 11.36
CA GLY A 46 2.52 4.34 12.51
C GLY A 46 2.34 2.84 12.32
N ALA A 47 1.24 2.39 11.70
CA ALA A 47 1.02 0.98 11.38
C ALA A 47 2.01 0.47 10.31
N LEU A 48 2.28 1.27 9.27
CA LEU A 48 3.28 0.98 8.25
C LEU A 48 4.68 0.80 8.86
N GLU A 49 5.08 1.70 9.76
CA GLU A 49 6.37 1.63 10.47
C GLU A 49 6.49 0.39 11.37
N ARG A 50 5.38 -0.01 12.02
CA ARG A 50 5.33 -1.21 12.86
C ARG A 50 5.21 -2.51 12.06
N GLY A 51 4.92 -2.45 10.78
CA GLY A 51 4.66 -3.65 9.98
C GLY A 51 3.28 -4.27 10.19
N ASP A 52 2.31 -3.51 10.73
CA ASP A 52 0.98 -4.02 11.08
C ASP A 52 0.04 -4.00 9.88
N ALA A 53 0.10 -5.07 9.09
CA ALA A 53 -0.75 -5.31 7.93
C ALA A 53 -2.24 -5.53 8.26
N SER A 54 -2.60 -5.65 9.55
CA SER A 54 -3.99 -5.82 10.01
C SER A 54 -4.65 -4.53 10.49
N ASP A 55 -3.88 -3.43 10.58
CA ASP A 55 -4.41 -2.14 11.02
C ASP A 55 -5.42 -1.57 10.02
N GLY A 56 -6.63 -1.25 10.50
CA GLY A 56 -7.71 -0.76 9.65
C GLY A 56 -7.42 0.60 9.01
N SER A 57 -6.61 1.45 9.64
CA SER A 57 -6.20 2.75 9.09
C SER A 57 -5.25 2.55 7.92
N LEU A 58 -4.29 1.62 8.07
CA LEU A 58 -3.37 1.26 6.99
C LEU A 58 -4.13 0.66 5.80
N LEU A 59 -5.03 -0.30 6.05
CA LEU A 59 -5.83 -0.92 4.99
C LEU A 59 -6.68 0.12 4.23
N THR A 60 -7.27 1.07 4.95
CA THR A 60 -8.07 2.15 4.34
C THR A 60 -7.22 3.08 3.49
N ALA A 61 -6.03 3.45 3.96
CA ALA A 61 -5.11 4.28 3.19
C ALA A 61 -4.60 3.56 1.93
N LEU A 62 -4.28 2.27 2.04
CA LEU A 62 -3.85 1.44 0.91
C LEU A 62 -4.95 1.30 -0.16
N ARG A 63 -6.23 1.16 0.25
CA ARG A 63 -7.36 1.21 -0.70
C ARG A 63 -7.38 2.50 -1.51
N GLY A 64 -7.17 3.64 -0.86
CA GLY A 64 -7.12 4.94 -1.54
C GLY A 64 -5.97 5.04 -2.54
N VAL A 65 -4.79 4.55 -2.16
CA VAL A 65 -3.62 4.47 -3.05
C VAL A 65 -3.92 3.62 -4.28
N VAL A 66 -4.41 2.39 -4.08
CA VAL A 66 -4.73 1.46 -5.17
C VAL A 66 -5.80 2.04 -6.11
N ALA A 67 -6.85 2.67 -5.55
CA ALA A 67 -7.90 3.30 -6.33
C ALA A 67 -7.36 4.47 -7.18
N ALA A 68 -6.43 5.28 -6.64
CA ALA A 68 -5.81 6.38 -7.38
C ALA A 68 -4.96 5.90 -8.56
N GLU A 69 -4.26 4.78 -8.41
CA GLU A 69 -3.45 4.17 -9.48
C GLU A 69 -4.31 3.54 -10.58
N GLY A 70 -5.41 2.86 -10.20
CA GLY A 70 -6.37 2.31 -11.16
C GLY A 70 -7.02 3.38 -12.05
N GLN A 71 -7.13 4.62 -11.57
CA GLN A 71 -7.66 5.75 -12.35
C GLN A 71 -6.64 6.28 -13.39
N ARG A 72 -5.33 6.04 -13.20
CA ARG A 72 -4.26 6.51 -14.11
C ARG A 72 -3.88 5.51 -15.20
N GLY A 73 -4.15 4.23 -14.97
CA GLY A 73 -3.86 3.14 -15.92
C GLY A 73 -5.01 2.75 -16.85
N GLY A 74 -6.08 3.56 -16.92
CA GLY A 74 -7.26 3.34 -17.77
C GLY A 74 -7.19 4.10 -19.08
#